data_AF-D3LCQ8-F1
#
_entry.id   AF-D3LCQ8-F1
#
_cell.length_a   1.000
_cell.length_b   1.000
_cell.length_c   1.000
_cell.angle_alpha   90.00
_cell.angle_beta   90.00
_cell.angle_gamma   90.00
#
_symmetry.space_group_name_H-M   'P 1'
#
loop_
_entity.id
_entity.type
_entity.pdbx_description
1 polymer ?
#
loop_
_entity_poly.entity_id
_entity_poly.type
_entity_poly.pdbx_seq_one_letter_code
_entity_poly.pdbx_strand_id
1 'polypeptide(L)' 'MTSRLKLPPNQKFLVGVNEAAGLLNRNSDYFNENIRYTREFLDMNIEKQGGQFSTELLAQYAREMK' A
#
# COMPACT_ATOMS: atom_id res chain seq x y z
N MET A 1 -3.55 -26.01 10.02
CA MET A 1 -4.00 -24.79 10.71
C MET A 1 -2.88 -23.77 10.60
N THR A 2 -2.96 -22.86 9.64
CA THR A 2 -1.92 -21.85 9.39
C THR A 2 -1.94 -20.83 10.52
N SER A 3 -0.78 -20.69 11.16
CA SER A 3 -0.55 -19.85 12.33
C SER A 3 -1.11 -18.45 12.10
N ARG A 4 -2.09 -18.06 12.92
CA ARG A 4 -2.51 -16.66 13.05
C ARG A 4 -1.30 -15.87 13.55
N LEU A 5 -0.63 -15.20 12.61
CA LEU A 5 0.37 -14.18 12.88
C LEU A 5 -0.30 -13.10 13.74
N LYS A 6 -0.21 -13.26 15.05
CA LYS A 6 -0.60 -12.26 16.03
C LYS A 6 0.51 -11.20 16.01
N LEU A 7 0.54 -10.38 14.95
CA LEU A 7 1.46 -9.26 14.87
C LEU A 7 0.96 -8.13 15.80
N PRO A 8 1.89 -7.42 16.46
CA PRO A 8 1.55 -6.40 17.45
C PRO A 8 0.78 -5.22 16.82
N PRO A 9 -0.12 -4.55 17.57
CA PRO A 9 -1.09 -3.59 17.05
C PRO A 9 -0.52 -2.28 16.48
N ASN A 10 0.80 -2.03 16.60
CA ASN A 10 1.42 -0.75 16.25
C ASN A 10 2.49 -0.83 15.15
N GLN A 11 2.68 -1.98 14.49
CA GLN A 11 3.58 -2.01 13.33
C GLN A 11 2.84 -1.46 12.12
N LYS A 12 3.28 -0.30 11.63
CA LYS A 12 2.96 0.19 10.29
C LYS A 12 3.35 -0.93 9.31
N PHE A 13 2.37 -1.71 8.86
CA PHE A 13 2.65 -2.80 7.94
C PHE A 13 3.16 -2.18 6.65
N LEU A 14 4.38 -2.56 6.27
CA LEU A 14 4.93 -2.23 4.98
C LEU A 14 4.69 -3.43 4.06
N VAL A 15 4.07 -3.19 2.92
CA VAL A 15 3.74 -4.21 1.94
C VAL A 15 4.42 -3.93 0.61
N GLY A 16 4.70 -4.97 -0.17
CA GLY A 16 5.27 -4.82 -1.51
C GLY A 16 4.23 -4.34 -2.54
N VAL A 17 4.69 -4.11 -3.77
CA VAL A 17 3.86 -3.66 -4.91
C VAL A 17 2.61 -4.53 -5.11
N ASN A 18 2.75 -5.86 -5.12
CA ASN A 18 1.62 -6.76 -5.41
C ASN A 18 0.51 -6.66 -4.36
N GLU A 19 0.88 -6.61 -3.08
CA GLU A 19 -0.04 -6.47 -1.95
C GLU A 19 -0.66 -5.06 -1.94
N ALA A 20 0.13 -4.01 -2.21
CA ALA A 20 -0.35 -2.64 -2.31
C ALA A 20 -1.39 -2.47 -3.43
N ALA A 21 -1.12 -3.04 -4.61
CA ALA A 21 -2.06 -3.07 -5.72
C ALA A 21 -3.33 -3.86 -5.37
N GLY A 22 -3.17 -5.00 -4.69
CA GLY A 22 -4.28 -5.80 -4.18
C GLY A 22 -5.19 -5.04 -3.21
N LEU A 23 -4.61 -4.25 -2.30
CA LEU A 23 -5.36 -3.39 -1.37
C LEU A 23 -6.18 -2.30 -2.09
N LEU A 24 -5.68 -1.81 -3.22
CA LEU A 24 -6.37 -0.84 -4.07
C LEU A 24 -7.33 -1.51 -5.07
N ASN A 25 -7.44 -2.84 -5.06
CA ASN A 25 -8.19 -3.63 -6.02
C ASN A 25 -7.79 -3.29 -7.48
N ARG A 26 -6.47 -3.23 -7.71
CA ARG A 26 -5.81 -2.93 -8.99
C ARG A 26 -4.75 -3.99 -9.31
N ASN A 27 -4.35 -4.05 -10.56
CA ASN A 27 -3.19 -4.86 -10.98
C ASN A 27 -1.88 -4.16 -10.57
N SER A 28 -0.83 -4.92 -10.29
CA SER A 28 0.51 -4.43 -9.95
C SER A 28 1.13 -3.58 -11.06
N ASP A 29 0.94 -3.96 -12.32
CA ASP A 29 1.36 -3.15 -13.49
C ASP A 29 0.67 -1.79 -13.48
N TYR A 30 -0.66 -1.79 -13.40
CA TYR A 30 -1.47 -0.56 -13.34
C TYR A 30 -1.05 0.33 -12.16
N PHE A 31 -0.83 -0.27 -10.98
CA PHE A 31 -0.39 0.47 -9.80
C PHE A 31 0.98 1.14 -10.02
N ASN A 32 1.96 0.42 -10.59
CA ASN A 32 3.26 1.02 -10.86
C ASN A 32 3.18 2.13 -11.92
N GLU A 33 2.43 1.92 -12.99
CA GLU A 33 2.37 2.86 -14.10
C GLU A 33 1.50 4.10 -13.79
N ASN A 34 0.39 3.91 -13.07
CA ASN A 34 -0.67 4.92 -12.95
C ASN A 34 -0.91 5.42 -11.52
N ILE A 35 -0.35 4.80 -10.49
CA ILE A 35 -0.62 5.17 -9.08
C ILE A 35 0.66 5.59 -8.36
N ARG A 36 1.68 4.72 -8.37
CA ARG A 36 2.92 4.89 -7.58
C ARG A 36 3.62 6.23 -7.81
N TYR A 37 3.60 6.72 -9.04
CA TYR A 37 4.25 7.98 -9.43
C TYR A 37 3.28 9.16 -9.54
N THR A 38 2.03 9.02 -9.11
CA THR A 38 1.09 10.13 -9.08
C THR A 38 1.45 11.11 -7.97
N ARG A 39 1.11 12.38 -8.18
CA ARG A 39 1.42 13.44 -7.22
C ARG A 39 0.77 13.19 -5.86
N GLU A 40 -0.48 12.73 -5.83
CA GLU A 40 -1.21 12.42 -4.60
C GLU A 40 -0.55 11.30 -3.79
N PHE A 41 -0.12 10.23 -4.49
CA PHE A 41 0.56 9.09 -3.86
C PHE A 41 1.92 9.49 -3.26
N LEU A 42 2.65 10.34 -3.96
CA LEU A 42 3.94 10.86 -3.51
C LEU A 42 3.79 11.86 -2.36
N ASP A 43 2.77 12.73 -2.40
CA ASP A 43 2.50 13.74 -1.36
C ASP A 43 2.16 13.08 -0.01
N MET A 44 1.36 12.01 -0.05
CA MET A 44 1.06 11.19 1.13
C MET A 44 2.26 10.38 1.64
N ASN A 45 3.38 10.35 0.90
CA ASN A 45 4.60 9.63 1.25
C ASN A 45 4.28 8.16 1.59
N ILE A 46 3.50 7.50 0.72
CA ILE A 46 3.00 6.13 0.94
C ILE A 46 4.13 5.12 0.80
N GLU A 47 5.01 5.31 -0.19
CA GLU A 47 6.23 4.53 -0.37
C GLU A 47 7.27 4.96 0.66
N LYS A 48 7.65 4.05 1.56
CA LYS A 48 8.64 4.31 2.61
C LYS A 48 10.04 3.84 2.25
N GLN A 49 10.14 2.72 1.53
CA GLN A 49 11.44 2.09 1.28
C GLN A 49 11.44 1.28 -0.02
N GLY A 50 11.99 1.83 -1.11
CA GLY A 50 12.34 1.10 -2.34
C GLY A 50 11.35 0.04 -2.82
N GLY A 51 10.05 0.38 -2.93
CA GLY A 51 8.98 -0.56 -3.29
C GLY A 51 8.22 -1.20 -2.12
N GLN A 52 8.42 -0.69 -0.90
CA GLN A 52 7.61 -0.98 0.28
C GLN A 52 6.68 0.19 0.60
N PHE A 53 5.40 -0.11 0.79
CA PHE A 53 4.31 0.84 0.94
C PHE A 53 3.61 0.67 2.28
N SER A 54 3.27 1.76 2.93
CA SER A 54 2.51 1.71 4.18
C SER A 54 1.05 1.33 3.92
N THR A 55 0.58 0.23 4.51
CA THR A 55 -0.82 -0.23 4.37
C THR A 55 -1.83 0.78 4.91
N GLU A 56 -1.48 1.50 5.98
CA GLU A 56 -2.34 2.50 6.60
C GLU A 56 -2.57 3.68 5.63
N LEU A 57 -1.50 4.19 5.03
CA LEU A 57 -1.57 5.28 4.06
C LEU A 57 -2.21 4.82 2.74
N LEU A 58 -1.95 3.58 2.31
CA LEU A 58 -2.65 2.97 1.17
C LEU A 58 -4.15 2.87 1.41
N ALA A 59 -4.57 2.45 2.62
CA ALA A 59 -5.97 2.37 2.98
C ALA A 59 -6.62 3.75 3.06
N GLN A 60 -5.87 4.78 3.49
CA GLN A 60 -6.33 6.17 3.44
C GLN A 60 -6.48 6.65 1.99
N TYR A 61 -5.47 6.46 1.15
CA TYR A 61 -5.51 6.81 -0.28
C TYR A 61 -6.68 6.13 -1.00
N ALA A 62 -6.93 4.85 -0.71
CA ALA A 62 -8.06 4.10 -1.25
C ALA A 62 -9.43 4.70 -0.88
N ARG A 63 -9.53 5.36 0.29
CA ARG A 63 -10.74 6.05 0.72
C ARG A 63 -10.90 7.40 0.05
N GLU A 64 -9.80 8.11 -0.20
CA GLU A 64 -9.79 9.42 -0.87
C GLU A 64 -10.01 9.32 -2.38
N MET A 65 -9.72 8.17 -3.01
CA MET A 65 -9.98 7.88 -4.42
C MET A 65 -11.46 7.61 -4.78
N LYS A 66 -12.38 7.56 -3.80
CA LYS A 66 -13.82 7.34 -4.02
C LYS A 66 -14.54 8.66 -4.30
#